data_AF-A0A953CXH5-F1
#
_entry.id   AF-A0A953CXH5-F1
#
_cell.length_a   1.000
_cell.length_b   1.000
_cell.length_c   1.000
_cell.angle_alpha   90.00
_cell.angle_beta   90.00
_cell.angle_gamma   90.00
#
_symmetry.space_group_name_H-M   'P 1'
#
loop_
_entity.id
_entity.type
_entity.pdbx_description
1 polymer ?
#
loop_
_entity_poly.entity_id
_entity_poly.type
_entity_poly.pdbx_seq_one_letter_code
_entity_poly.pdbx_strand_id
1 'polypeptide(L)'
;MNRWNLPEWMEQQIIARDQRCVYCGVEFSSTHQSRKNKPTWEHIINDARLVTLENIASCCSACNASKGAKELRVWLESPYCKKLGITKDSVATIIKQSLANSIGP
;
A
#
# COMPACT_ATOMS: atom_id res chain seq x y z
N MET A 1 4.56 -20.51 -1.77
CA MET A 1 3.58 -19.42 -1.55
C MET A 1 3.72 -18.95 -0.12
N ASN A 2 3.81 -17.64 0.13
CA ASN A 2 3.90 -17.11 1.49
C ASN A 2 2.52 -17.15 2.18
N ARG A 3 2.43 -16.68 3.44
CA ARG A 3 1.18 -16.64 4.20
C ARG A 3 0.05 -15.79 3.58
N TRP A 4 0.35 -15.06 2.50
CA TRP A 4 -0.57 -14.21 1.74
C TRP A 4 -0.91 -14.80 0.37
N ASN A 5 -0.57 -16.08 0.15
CA ASN A 5 -0.77 -16.78 -1.10
C ASN A 5 -0.02 -16.17 -2.30
N LEU A 6 1.03 -15.38 -2.04
CA LEU A 6 1.85 -14.80 -3.09
C LEU A 6 2.86 -15.84 -3.60
N PRO A 7 2.98 -16.03 -4.92
CA PRO A 7 4.14 -16.70 -5.51
C PRO A 7 5.43 -15.97 -5.13
N GLU A 8 6.52 -16.71 -4.93
CA GLU A 8 7.82 -16.14 -4.50
C GLU A 8 8.33 -15.06 -5.46
N TRP A 9 8.21 -15.29 -6.77
CA TRP A 9 8.62 -14.31 -7.78
C TRP A 9 7.83 -12.99 -7.65
N MET A 10 6.56 -13.04 -7.26
CA MET A 10 5.71 -11.87 -7.09
C MET A 10 6.11 -11.11 -5.83
N GLU A 11 6.35 -11.83 -4.73
CA GLU A 11 6.86 -11.27 -3.49
C GLU A 11 8.19 -10.55 -3.70
N GLN A 12 9.14 -11.17 -4.41
CA GLN A 12 10.43 -10.55 -4.74
C GLN A 12 10.27 -9.28 -5.58
N GLN A 13 9.38 -9.29 -6.58
CA GLN A 13 9.12 -8.10 -7.39
C GLN A 13 8.51 -6.95 -6.58
N ILE A 14 7.58 -7.25 -5.68
CA ILE A 14 6.97 -6.20 -4.85
C ILE A 14 7.96 -5.67 -3.82
N ILE A 15 8.78 -6.52 -3.20
CA ILE A 15 9.85 -6.07 -2.29
C ILE A 15 10.85 -5.18 -3.02
N ALA A 16 11.25 -5.56 -4.24
CA ALA A 16 12.16 -4.75 -5.05
C ALA A 16 11.55 -3.39 -5.41
N ARG A 17 10.25 -3.36 -5.76
CA ARG A 17 9.50 -2.15 -6.13
C ARG A 17 9.23 -1.22 -4.94
N ASP A 18 8.74 -1.77 -3.84
CA ASP A 18 8.17 -1.01 -2.72
C ASP A 18 9.18 -0.89 -1.57
N GLN A 19 10.30 -0.21 -1.82
CA GLN A 19 11.34 0.08 -0.79
C GLN A 19 10.88 1.10 0.27
N ARG A 20 9.76 1.78 -0.01
CA ARG A 20 9.11 2.78 0.84
C ARG A 20 7.63 2.47 0.88
N CYS A 21 6.96 2.86 1.96
CA CYS A 21 5.51 2.74 2.05
C CYS A 21 4.84 3.43 0.87
N VAL A 22 4.06 2.67 0.09
CA VAL A 22 3.39 3.18 -1.12
C VAL A 22 2.42 4.33 -0.86
N TYR A 23 2.03 4.56 0.39
CA TYR A 23 1.17 5.67 0.78
C TYR A 23 1.95 6.87 1.34
N CYS A 24 2.61 6.70 2.49
CA CYS A 24 3.26 7.81 3.20
C CYS A 24 4.75 8.00 2.90
N GLY A 25 5.36 7.12 2.09
CA GLY A 25 6.76 7.25 1.68
C GLY A 25 7.80 6.91 2.74
N VAL A 26 7.42 6.45 3.94
CA VAL A 26 8.41 6.05 4.96
C VAL A 26 9.28 4.91 4.45
N GLU A 27 10.59 5.01 4.68
CA GLU A 27 11.56 3.99 4.28
C GLU A 27 11.42 2.71 5.08
N PHE A 28 11.49 1.58 4.37
CA PHE A 28 11.60 0.27 5.01
C PHE A 28 13.06 -0.05 5.28
N SER A 29 13.67 0.69 6.21
CA SER A 29 15.00 0.35 6.72
C SER A 29 14.94 -0.74 7.78
N SER A 30 15.92 -1.65 7.75
CA SER A 30 16.17 -2.65 8.80
C SER A 30 16.50 -2.04 10.16
N THR A 31 16.84 -0.75 10.21
CA THR A 31 17.17 -0.02 11.44
C THR A 31 15.95 0.58 12.16
N HIS A 32 14.76 0.57 11.55
CA HIS A 32 13.58 1.16 12.16
C HIS A 32 12.98 0.27 13.26
N GLN A 33 13.18 0.69 14.52
CA GLN A 33 12.69 0.01 15.73
C GLN A 33 11.17 0.17 15.97
N SER A 34 10.50 1.07 15.25
CA SER A 34 9.07 1.34 15.46
C SER A 34 8.20 0.34 14.71
N ARG A 35 7.37 -0.41 15.45
CA ARG A 35 6.39 -1.37 14.88
C ARG A 35 5.46 -0.74 13.84
N LYS A 36 5.24 0.59 13.90
CA LYS A 36 4.39 1.37 12.98
C LYS A 36 4.93 1.46 11.56
N ASN A 37 6.24 1.34 11.39
CA ASN A 37 6.92 1.43 10.10
C ASN A 37 7.22 0.05 9.51
N LYS A 38 6.84 -1.02 10.20
CA LYS A 38 7.05 -2.39 9.71
C LYS A 38 6.27 -2.57 8.39
N PRO A 39 6.91 -3.08 7.32
CA PRO A 39 6.23 -3.37 6.07
C PRO A 39 5.18 -4.47 6.27
N THR A 40 4.06 -4.31 5.60
CA THR A 40 2.96 -5.27 5.50
C THR A 40 2.45 -5.30 4.07
N TRP A 41 1.80 -6.41 3.73
CA TRP A 41 1.10 -6.56 2.47
C TRP A 41 -0.26 -5.89 2.53
N GLU A 42 -0.64 -5.28 1.41
CA GLU A 42 -1.88 -4.52 1.26
C GLU A 42 -2.53 -4.83 -0.08
N HIS A 43 -3.86 -4.94 -0.05
CA HIS A 43 -4.67 -4.90 -1.27
C HIS A 43 -5.13 -3.46 -1.49
N ILE A 44 -4.73 -2.86 -2.61
CA ILE A 44 -5.10 -1.47 -2.93
C ILE A 44 -6.63 -1.38 -3.08
N ILE A 45 -7.20 -2.27 -3.89
CA ILE A 45 -8.62 -2.55 -4.02
C ILE A 45 -8.98 -3.71 -3.08
N ASN A 46 -9.98 -3.52 -2.23
CA ASN A 46 -10.39 -4.47 -1.18
C ASN A 46 -11.13 -5.71 -1.74
N ASP A 47 -10.55 -6.40 -2.71
CA ASP A 47 -10.99 -7.68 -3.24
C ASP A 47 -9.84 -8.70 -3.09
N ALA A 48 -10.03 -9.67 -2.19
CA ALA A 48 -9.03 -10.69 -1.88
C ALA A 48 -8.71 -11.64 -3.05
N ARG A 49 -9.50 -11.60 -4.14
CA ARG A 49 -9.25 -12.37 -5.36
C ARG A 49 -8.23 -11.69 -6.27
N LEU A 50 -8.01 -10.39 -6.11
CA LEU A 50 -7.09 -9.58 -6.92
C LEU A 50 -5.66 -9.69 -6.40
N VAL A 51 -5.08 -10.88 -6.54
CA VAL A 51 -3.68 -11.16 -6.19
C VAL A 51 -2.80 -10.92 -7.43
N THR A 52 -2.53 -9.65 -7.73
CA THR A 52 -1.70 -9.24 -8.87
C THR A 52 -0.64 -8.23 -8.45
N LEU A 53 0.37 -8.01 -9.29
CA LEU A 53 1.39 -6.98 -9.03
C LEU A 53 0.77 -5.58 -8.98
N GLU A 54 -0.34 -5.35 -9.68
CA GLU A 54 -0.99 -4.05 -9.76
C GLU A 54 -1.85 -3.74 -8.54
N ASN A 55 -2.32 -4.77 -7.81
CA ASN A 55 -3.21 -4.60 -6.67
C ASN A 55 -2.55 -4.91 -5.33
N ILE A 56 -1.49 -5.73 -5.31
CA ILE A 56 -0.73 -6.03 -4.09
C ILE A 56 0.45 -5.07 -3.97
N ALA A 57 0.55 -4.43 -2.81
CA ALA A 57 1.62 -3.50 -2.50
C ALA A 57 2.16 -3.67 -1.08
N SER A 58 3.36 -3.15 -0.82
CA SER A 58 3.92 -3.04 0.53
C SER A 58 3.67 -1.65 1.11
N CYS A 59 3.02 -1.59 2.27
CA CYS A 59 2.85 -0.35 3.01
C CYS A 59 3.25 -0.52 4.48
N CYS A 60 3.38 0.57 5.24
CA CYS A 60 3.66 0.48 6.66
C CYS A 60 2.41 0.04 7.44
N SER A 61 2.59 -0.66 8.56
CA SER A 61 1.49 -1.14 9.39
C SER A 61 0.54 -0.02 9.86
N ALA A 62 1.04 1.20 10.08
CA ALA A 62 0.20 2.34 10.46
C ALA A 62 -0.73 2.80 9.33
N CYS A 63 -0.23 2.88 8.09
CA CYS A 63 -1.06 3.21 6.94
C CYS A 63 -2.06 2.10 6.67
N ASN A 64 -1.63 0.83 6.73
CA ASN A 64 -2.53 -0.31 6.54
C ASN A 64 -3.69 -0.29 7.55
N ALA A 65 -3.38 -0.14 8.84
CA ALA A 65 -4.39 -0.08 9.89
C ALA A 65 -5.34 1.12 9.72
N SER A 66 -4.80 2.28 9.28
CA SER A 66 -5.59 3.47 9.02
C SER A 66 -6.54 3.30 7.83
N LYS A 67 -6.08 2.69 6.73
CA LYS A 67 -6.91 2.40 5.56
C LYS A 67 -7.97 1.37 5.92
N GLY A 68 -7.55 0.20 6.41
CA GLY A 68 -8.42 -0.93 6.65
C GLY A 68 -9.22 -1.27 5.38
N ALA A 69 -10.52 -1.52 5.54
CA ALA A 69 -11.41 -1.82 4.42
C ALA A 69 -11.99 -0.59 3.70
N LYS A 70 -11.46 0.62 3.93
CA LYS A 70 -11.93 1.83 3.23
C LYS A 70 -11.52 1.78 1.76
N GLU A 71 -12.37 2.32 0.91
CA GLU A 71 -12.03 2.60 -0.49
C GLU A 71 -10.89 3.63 -0.52
N LEU A 72 -9.99 3.49 -1.50
CA LEU A 72 -8.75 4.26 -1.57
C LEU A 72 -8.98 5.78 -1.66
N ARG A 73 -9.86 6.24 -2.55
CA ARG A 73 -10.18 7.67 -2.69
C ARG A 73 -10.81 8.22 -1.42
N VAL A 74 -11.75 7.49 -0.83
CA VAL A 74 -12.38 7.85 0.45
C VAL A 74 -11.34 7.93 1.57
N TRP A 75 -10.39 6.99 1.62
CA TRP A 75 -9.35 7.01 2.64
C TRP A 75 -8.36 8.16 2.47
N LEU A 76 -8.00 8.54 1.24
CA LEU A 76 -7.13 9.69 0.98
C LEU A 76 -7.73 11.01 1.50
N GLU A 77 -9.05 11.11 1.60
CA GLU A 77 -9.73 12.28 2.18
C GLU A 77 -9.80 12.29 3.73
N SER A 78 -9.30 11.22 4.37
CA SER A 78 -9.38 11.06 5.82
C SER A 78 -8.47 12.04 6.60
N PRO A 79 -8.79 12.33 7.88
CA PRO A 79 -7.93 13.15 8.74
C PRO A 79 -6.51 12.59 8.88
N TYR A 80 -6.35 11.26 8.82
CA TYR A 80 -5.05 10.61 8.87
C TYR A 80 -4.17 11.01 7.69
N CYS A 81 -4.71 10.90 6.47
CA CYS A 81 -4.00 11.26 5.24
C CYS A 81 -3.67 12.75 5.21
N LYS A 82 -4.64 13.60 5.57
CA LYS A 82 -4.43 15.05 5.67
C LYS A 82 -3.33 15.43 6.65
N LYS A 83 -3.30 14.82 7.84
CA LYS A 83 -2.27 15.06 8.86
C LYS A 83 -0.87 14.67 8.39
N LEU A 84 -0.75 13.63 7.57
CA LEU A 84 0.53 13.11 7.08
C LEU A 84 0.90 13.62 5.69
N GLY A 85 0.08 14.49 5.08
CA GLY A 85 0.31 14.98 3.72
C GLY A 85 0.22 13.89 2.65
N ILE A 86 -0.55 12.82 2.88
CA ILE A 86 -0.78 11.76 1.90
C ILE A 86 -1.85 12.24 0.92
N THR A 87 -1.47 12.46 -0.33
CA THR A 87 -2.34 12.94 -1.42
C THR A 87 -2.21 12.04 -2.64
N LYS A 88 -3.13 12.17 -3.60
CA LYS A 88 -3.04 11.50 -4.91
C LYS A 88 -1.69 11.74 -5.62
N ASP A 89 -1.01 12.83 -5.31
CA ASP A 89 0.25 13.23 -5.94
C ASP A 89 1.48 12.76 -5.14
N SER A 90 1.35 12.56 -3.83
CA SER A 90 2.46 12.14 -2.95
C SER A 90 2.67 10.62 -2.90
N VAL A 91 1.62 9.84 -3.18
CA VAL A 91 1.67 8.37 -3.15
C VAL A 91 2.56 7.79 -4.25
N ALA A 92 2.96 6.53 -4.11
CA ALA A 92 3.76 5.83 -5.10
C ALA A 92 3.01 5.66 -6.44
N THR A 93 3.78 5.47 -7.52
CA THR A 93 3.25 5.33 -8.88
C THR A 93 2.15 4.28 -9.00
N ILE A 94 2.27 3.14 -8.31
CA ILE A 94 1.26 2.08 -8.38
C ILE A 94 -0.10 2.52 -7.81
N ILE A 95 -0.10 3.35 -6.76
CA ILE A 95 -1.31 3.91 -6.19
C ILE A 95 -1.92 4.95 -7.15
N LYS A 96 -1.08 5.77 -7.79
CA LYS A 96 -1.54 6.71 -8.84
C LYS A 96 -2.21 5.97 -10.00
N GLN A 97 -1.62 4.87 -10.44
CA GLN A 97 -2.19 4.03 -11.51
C GLN A 97 -3.52 3.41 -11.08
N SER A 98 -3.61 2.89 -9.85
CA SER A 98 -4.89 2.40 -9.31
C SER A 98 -5.96 3.51 -9.29
N LEU A 99 -5.61 4.71 -8.83
CA LEU A 99 -6.49 5.89 -8.85
C LEU A 99 -6.87 6.36 -10.26
N ALA A 100 -6.08 6.08 -11.28
CA ALA A 100 -6.39 6.45 -12.66
C ALA A 100 -7.27 5.39 -13.35
N ASN A 101 -7.02 4.11 -13.06
CA ASN A 101 -7.64 2.97 -13.74
C ASN A 101 -8.98 2.54 -13.13
N SER A 102 -9.34 3.03 -11.93
CA SER A 102 -10.69 2.89 -11.40
C SER A 102 -11.68 3.79 -12.15
N ILE A 103 -11.99 3.42 -13.40
CA ILE A 103 -13.28 3.72 -14.03
C ILE A 103 -14.28 2.77 -13.35
N GLY A 104 -15.25 3.33 -12.63
CA GLY A 104 -16.27 2.60 -11.88
C GLY A 104 -17.22 1.78 -12.77
N PRO A 105 -18.30 1.21 -12.23
CA PRO A 105 -18.97 1.56 -10.96
C PRO A 105 -18.50 0.81 -9.71
#